data_AF-A0AAD5RH16-F1
#
_entry.id   AF-A0AAD5RH16-F1
#
_cell.length_a   1.000
_cell.length_b   1.000
_cell.length_c   1.000
_cell.angle_alpha   90.00
_cell.angle_beta   90.00
_cell.angle_gamma   90.00
#
_symmetry.space_group_name_H-M   'P 1'
#
loop_
_entity.id
_entity.type
_entity.pdbx_description
1 polymer ?
#
loop_
_entity_poly.entity_id
_entity_poly.type
_entity_poly.pdbx_seq_one_letter_code
_entity_poly.pdbx_strand_id
1 'polypeptide(L)'
;MGIWESITDLVEAVSPFSEVEADALSAQEPEAEETEEEEDEDDGNEEEEEEEEEELEDPKEKFEAECRDSAKCAPVKNHFEECVERVQAQEAEGEAKEDCVEEFFELAHCATKCAAPKLWSVLK
;
A
#
# COMPACT_ATOMS: atom_id res chain seq x y z
N MET A 1 46.65 2.95 -0.76
CA MET A 1 45.35 2.40 -0.31
C MET A 1 44.97 1.34 -1.31
N GLY A 2 45.26 0.08 -0.97
CA GLY A 2 45.10 -1.05 -1.88
C GLY A 2 43.65 -1.51 -1.91
N ILE A 3 43.20 -2.03 -3.05
CA ILE A 3 41.88 -2.66 -3.24
C ILE A 3 41.52 -3.71 -2.17
N TRP A 4 42.53 -4.31 -1.54
CA TRP A 4 42.36 -5.29 -0.47
C TRP A 4 41.82 -4.70 0.83
N GLU A 5 42.08 -3.42 1.10
CA GLU A 5 41.55 -2.78 2.31
C GLU A 5 40.06 -2.47 2.15
N SER A 6 39.62 -2.04 0.97
CA SER A 6 38.20 -1.77 0.69
C SER A 6 37.31 -3.02 0.73
N ILE A 7 37.85 -4.19 0.39
CA ILE A 7 37.12 -5.46 0.49
C ILE A 7 37.01 -5.88 1.96
N THR A 8 38.06 -5.65 2.75
CA THR A 8 38.07 -5.97 4.19
C THR A 8 37.10 -5.07 4.96
N ASP A 9 37.07 -3.77 4.66
CA ASP A 9 36.11 -2.81 5.23
C ASP A 9 34.65 -3.22 4.94
N LEU A 10 34.37 -3.74 3.75
CA LEU A 10 33.02 -4.18 3.38
C LEU A 10 32.59 -5.43 4.16
N VAL A 11 33.52 -6.38 4.39
CA VAL A 11 33.27 -7.61 5.14
C VAL A 11 33.13 -7.31 6.65
N GLU A 12 33.92 -6.39 7.18
CA GLU A 12 33.83 -5.98 8.59
C GLU A 12 32.53 -5.22 8.89
N ALA A 13 32.04 -4.39 7.95
CA ALA A 13 30.78 -3.66 8.11
C ALA A 13 29.54 -4.58 8.11
N VAL A 14 29.59 -5.73 7.43
CA VAL A 14 28.46 -6.68 7.37
C VAL A 14 28.53 -7.76 8.47
N SER A 15 29.70 -8.01 9.04
CA SER A 15 29.89 -9.03 10.07
C SER A 15 29.00 -8.87 11.33
N PRO A 16 28.75 -7.67 11.90
CA PRO A 16 27.92 -7.55 13.09
C PRO A 16 26.43 -7.84 12.84
N PHE A 17 25.98 -7.89 11.58
CA PHE A 17 24.61 -8.28 11.21
C PHE A 17 24.46 -9.79 10.95
N SER A 18 25.56 -10.53 10.81
CA SER A 18 25.51 -11.98 10.51
C SER A 18 25.49 -12.87 11.76
N GLU A 19 25.69 -12.32 12.97
CA GLU A 19 25.64 -13.05 14.24
C GLU A 19 24.25 -13.01 14.92
N VAL A 20 23.17 -12.74 14.17
CA VAL A 20 21.80 -12.98 14.64
C VAL A 20 21.57 -14.50 14.72
N GLU A 21 21.81 -15.01 15.93
CA GLU A 21 20.97 -15.97 16.67
C GLU A 21 20.29 -17.06 15.82
N ALA A 22 21.10 -18.02 15.38
CA ALA A 22 20.65 -19.30 14.84
C ALA A 22 20.13 -20.25 15.96
N ASP A 23 19.16 -19.79 16.77
CA ASP A 23 18.52 -20.58 17.84
C ASP A 23 16.98 -20.43 17.81
N ALA A 24 16.38 -20.56 16.62
CA ALA A 24 14.92 -20.62 16.47
C ALA A 24 14.45 -21.60 15.38
N LEU A 25 15.26 -22.61 15.05
CA LEU A 25 14.86 -23.70 14.16
C LEU A 25 15.29 -25.05 14.75
N SER A 26 14.52 -25.54 15.73
CA SER A 26 14.63 -26.93 16.18
C SER A 26 13.27 -27.46 16.65
N ALA A 27 12.83 -28.54 15.99
CA ALA A 27 11.86 -29.57 16.40
C ALA A 27 10.40 -29.14 16.65
N GLN A 28 9.45 -29.37 15.74
CA GLN A 28 8.73 -30.62 15.47
C GLN A 28 7.96 -31.19 16.68
N GLU A 29 6.66 -30.88 16.77
CA GLU A 29 5.58 -31.81 17.19
C GLU A 29 4.27 -31.40 16.48
N PRO A 30 3.65 -32.26 15.65
CA PRO A 30 2.24 -32.18 15.33
C PRO A 30 1.47 -33.18 16.22
N GLU A 31 0.74 -32.68 17.22
CA GLU A 31 -0.30 -33.47 17.87
C GLU A 31 -1.59 -33.38 17.05
N ALA A 32 -1.99 -34.55 16.57
CA ALA A 32 -3.32 -34.82 16.04
C ALA A 32 -4.23 -35.17 17.22
N GLU A 33 -5.37 -34.48 17.34
CA GLU A 33 -6.58 -35.06 17.90
C GLU A 33 -7.77 -34.69 17.02
N GLU A 34 -8.38 -35.73 16.45
CA GLU A 34 -9.73 -35.71 15.91
C GLU A 34 -10.72 -35.67 17.07
N THR A 35 -11.86 -34.99 16.90
CA THR A 35 -13.14 -35.45 17.45
C THR A 35 -14.29 -34.75 16.73
N GLU A 36 -14.88 -35.54 15.83
CA GLU A 36 -16.30 -35.74 15.49
C GLU A 36 -17.31 -34.58 15.54
N GLU A 37 -18.04 -34.54 14.41
CA GLU A 37 -19.30 -33.85 14.08
C GLU A 37 -20.40 -34.06 15.12
N GLU A 38 -21.34 -33.12 15.23
CA GLU A 38 -22.79 -33.36 15.05
C GLU A 38 -23.52 -32.02 14.76
N GLU A 39 -24.27 -32.02 13.65
CA GLU A 39 -25.32 -31.06 13.31
C GLU A 39 -26.51 -31.22 14.27
N ASP A 40 -27.18 -30.13 14.65
CA ASP A 40 -28.64 -30.06 14.54
C ASP A 40 -29.12 -28.59 14.57
N GLU A 41 -30.05 -28.30 13.68
CA GLU A 41 -30.66 -27.00 13.41
C GLU A 41 -31.75 -26.69 14.45
N ASP A 42 -31.87 -25.43 14.89
CA ASP A 42 -33.20 -24.88 15.19
C ASP A 42 -33.22 -23.37 14.96
N ASP A 43 -34.30 -22.98 14.30
CA ASP A 43 -34.60 -21.76 13.57
C ASP A 43 -35.29 -20.72 14.47
N GLY A 44 -35.06 -19.44 14.16
CA GLY A 44 -35.94 -18.36 14.58
C GLY A 44 -35.40 -17.44 15.68
N ASN A 45 -34.69 -16.39 15.27
CA ASN A 45 -35.19 -15.03 15.50
C ASN A 45 -34.49 -14.05 14.55
N GLU A 46 -35.23 -13.58 13.57
CA GLU A 46 -34.98 -12.36 12.81
C GLU A 46 -34.77 -11.20 13.79
N GLU A 47 -33.54 -10.71 13.95
CA GLU A 47 -33.29 -9.28 14.04
C GLU A 47 -32.11 -8.99 13.12
N GLU A 48 -32.46 -8.50 11.92
CA GLU A 48 -31.61 -7.74 11.02
C GLU A 48 -31.01 -6.55 11.80
N GLU A 49 -29.93 -6.79 12.54
CA GLU A 49 -28.92 -5.78 12.78
C GLU A 49 -27.82 -5.98 11.74
N GLU A 50 -28.18 -5.78 10.46
CA GLU A 50 -27.23 -5.17 9.53
C GLU A 50 -27.04 -3.73 10.02
N GLU A 51 -26.30 -3.55 11.12
CA GLU A 51 -25.57 -2.31 11.33
C GLU A 51 -24.71 -2.18 10.06
N GLU A 52 -25.15 -1.33 9.13
CA GLU A 52 -24.25 -0.70 8.18
C GLU A 52 -23.11 -0.12 9.04
N GLU A 53 -22.02 -0.87 9.18
CA GLU A 53 -20.72 -0.35 9.51
C GLU A 53 -20.43 0.67 8.39
N GLU A 54 -20.91 1.91 8.56
CA GLU A 54 -20.42 3.06 7.80
C GLU A 54 -18.92 3.09 8.06
N GLU A 55 -18.17 2.45 7.15
CA GLU A 55 -16.72 2.42 7.19
C GLU A 55 -16.27 3.88 7.31
N LEU A 56 -15.61 4.20 8.44
CA LEU A 56 -15.15 5.54 8.75
C LEU A 56 -14.18 5.98 7.63
N GLU A 57 -14.71 6.62 6.59
CA GLU A 57 -13.93 7.11 5.45
C GLU A 57 -12.87 8.10 5.96
N ASP A 58 -11.60 7.91 5.59
CA ASP A 58 -10.54 8.87 5.91
C ASP A 58 -10.88 10.22 5.24
N PRO A 59 -11.08 11.31 6.02
CA PRO A 59 -11.34 12.64 5.45
C PRO A 59 -10.26 13.09 4.45
N LYS A 60 -9.03 12.59 4.57
CA LYS A 60 -7.95 12.86 3.63
C LYS A 60 -8.29 12.36 2.23
N GLU A 61 -8.73 11.10 2.10
CA GLU A 61 -9.00 10.50 0.79
C GLU A 61 -10.12 11.24 0.07
N LYS A 62 -11.17 11.58 0.82
CA LYS A 62 -12.27 12.42 0.33
C LYS A 62 -11.80 13.78 -0.19
N PHE A 63 -11.02 14.51 0.60
CA PHE A 63 -10.54 15.82 0.18
C PHE A 63 -9.53 15.75 -0.96
N GLU A 64 -8.66 14.75 -0.99
CA GLU A 64 -7.71 14.54 -2.09
C GLU A 64 -8.42 14.18 -3.39
N ALA A 65 -9.50 13.39 -3.36
CA ALA A 65 -10.33 13.08 -4.52
C ALA A 65 -11.04 14.35 -5.06
N GLU A 66 -11.74 15.09 -4.19
CA GLU A 66 -12.36 16.37 -4.57
C GLU A 66 -11.34 17.36 -5.18
N CYS A 67 -10.13 17.40 -4.63
CA CYS A 67 -9.09 18.29 -5.08
C CYS A 67 -8.46 17.82 -6.41
N ARG A 68 -8.33 16.51 -6.63
CA ARG A 68 -7.92 15.92 -7.92
C ARG A 68 -8.87 16.30 -9.05
N ASP A 69 -10.18 16.26 -8.79
CA ASP A 69 -11.22 16.56 -9.77
C ASP A 69 -11.55 18.05 -9.88
N SER A 70 -10.86 18.89 -9.10
CA SER A 70 -11.04 20.33 -9.16
C SER A 70 -10.50 20.93 -10.47
N ALA A 71 -11.13 22.01 -10.93
CA ALA A 71 -10.69 22.73 -12.14
C ALA A 71 -9.24 23.23 -12.07
N LYS A 72 -8.66 23.38 -10.87
CA LYS A 72 -7.25 23.76 -10.69
C LYS A 72 -6.28 22.63 -11.01
N CYS A 73 -6.64 21.39 -10.67
CA CYS A 73 -5.79 20.22 -10.89
C CYS A 73 -6.14 19.47 -12.18
N ALA A 74 -7.26 19.78 -12.84
CA ALA A 74 -7.69 19.16 -14.08
C ALA A 74 -6.61 19.11 -15.20
N PRO A 75 -5.82 20.18 -15.48
CA PRO A 75 -4.79 20.10 -16.51
C PRO A 75 -3.71 19.06 -16.20
N VAL A 76 -3.27 19.02 -14.94
CA VAL A 76 -2.25 18.08 -14.47
C VAL A 76 -2.80 16.65 -14.44
N LYS A 77 -4.06 16.49 -14.04
CA LYS A 77 -4.77 15.21 -14.08
C LYS A 77 -4.83 14.65 -15.50
N ASN A 78 -5.15 15.49 -16.49
CA ASN A 78 -5.19 15.06 -17.89
C ASN A 78 -3.81 14.59 -18.38
N HIS A 79 -2.72 15.27 -18.00
CA HIS A 79 -1.37 14.81 -18.37
C HIS A 79 -1.01 13.45 -17.74
N PHE A 80 -1.41 13.23 -16.48
CA PHE A 80 -1.24 11.93 -15.85
C PHE A 80 -2.05 10.85 -16.56
N GLU A 81 -3.32 11.11 -16.90
CA GLU A 81 -4.18 10.16 -17.63
C GLU A 81 -3.63 9.85 -19.03
N GLU A 82 -3.15 10.86 -19.77
CA GLU A 82 -2.47 10.69 -21.06
C GLU A 82 -1.19 9.84 -20.95
N CYS A 83 -0.41 10.00 -19.87
CA CYS A 83 0.74 9.14 -19.60
C CYS A 83 0.29 7.70 -19.33
N VAL A 84 -0.71 7.50 -18.48
CA VAL A 84 -1.22 6.17 -18.13
C VAL A 84 -1.73 5.44 -19.37
N GLU A 85 -2.48 6.11 -20.25
CA GLU A 85 -2.94 5.53 -21.52
C GLU A 85 -1.76 5.09 -22.40
N ARG A 86 -0.69 5.90 -22.45
CA ARG A 86 0.52 5.59 -23.23
C ARG A 86 1.30 4.42 -22.65
N VAL A 87 1.45 4.35 -21.33
CA VAL A 87 2.10 3.21 -20.63
C VAL A 87 1.30 1.93 -20.83
N GLN A 88 -0.03 1.97 -20.63
CA GLN A 88 -0.91 0.81 -20.84
C GLN A 88 -0.85 0.30 -22.30
N ALA A 89 -0.76 1.21 -23.27
CA ALA A 89 -0.58 0.82 -24.67
C ALA A 89 0.77 0.11 -24.89
N GLN A 90 1.84 0.54 -24.24
CA GLN A 90 3.14 -0.13 -24.32
C GLN A 90 3.17 -1.49 -23.61
N GLU A 91 2.51 -1.61 -22.45
CA GLU A 91 2.38 -2.89 -21.73
C GLU A 91 1.62 -3.94 -22.55
N ALA A 92 0.62 -3.53 -23.33
CA ALA A 92 -0.10 -4.43 -24.23
C ALA A 92 0.81 -4.97 -25.37
N GLU A 93 1.84 -4.23 -25.76
CA GLU A 93 2.83 -4.62 -26.77
C GLU A 93 4.06 -5.33 -26.19
N GLY A 94 4.20 -5.36 -24.85
CA GLY A 94 5.32 -5.97 -24.14
C GLY A 94 5.66 -5.22 -22.85
N GLU A 95 6.84 -4.62 -22.81
CA GLU A 95 7.34 -3.90 -21.63
C GLU A 95 7.22 -2.39 -21.83
N ALA A 96 6.66 -1.68 -20.84
CA ALA A 96 6.63 -0.23 -20.82
C ALA A 96 8.04 0.36 -20.70
N LYS A 97 8.35 1.36 -21.55
CA LYS A 97 9.67 2.01 -21.61
C LYS A 97 9.73 3.30 -20.82
N GLU A 98 8.62 3.73 -20.25
CA GLU A 98 8.45 4.94 -19.47
C GLU A 98 7.53 4.65 -18.28
N ASP A 99 7.62 5.51 -17.27
CA ASP A 99 6.73 5.52 -16.11
C ASP A 99 6.03 6.89 -16.01
N CYS A 100 4.94 6.94 -15.25
CA CYS A 100 4.15 8.15 -15.02
C CYS A 100 4.40 8.78 -13.64
N VAL A 101 5.59 8.54 -13.08
CA VAL A 101 5.90 8.95 -11.70
C VAL A 101 5.98 10.47 -11.61
N GLU A 102 6.54 11.13 -12.62
CA GLU A 102 6.63 12.60 -12.67
C GLU A 102 5.22 13.23 -12.66
N GLU A 103 4.35 12.83 -13.59
CA GLU A 103 2.98 13.34 -13.70
C GLU A 103 2.14 12.99 -12.46
N PHE A 104 2.38 11.81 -11.86
CA PHE A 104 1.77 11.45 -10.58
C PHE A 104 2.18 12.42 -9.47
N PHE A 105 3.47 12.75 -9.35
CA PHE A 105 3.95 13.70 -8.34
C PHE A 105 3.39 15.11 -8.57
N GLU A 106 3.23 15.55 -9.82
CA GLU A 106 2.57 16.82 -10.12
C GLU A 106 1.11 16.81 -9.69
N LEU A 107 0.37 15.74 -9.99
CA LEU A 107 -1.04 15.59 -9.59
C LEU A 107 -1.19 15.51 -8.08
N ALA A 108 -0.37 14.70 -7.42
CA ALA A 108 -0.36 14.55 -5.97
C ALA A 108 0.00 15.87 -5.28
N HIS A 109 0.98 16.62 -5.79
CA HIS A 109 1.33 17.94 -5.27
C HIS A 109 0.18 18.95 -5.41
N CYS A 110 -0.53 18.92 -6.53
CA CYS A 110 -1.70 19.78 -6.72
C CYS A 110 -2.83 19.42 -5.73
N ALA A 111 -3.17 18.14 -5.65
CA ALA A 111 -4.25 17.63 -4.80
C ALA A 111 -3.95 17.86 -3.31
N THR A 112 -2.75 17.52 -2.85
CA THR A 112 -2.34 17.69 -1.44
C THR A 112 -2.29 19.15 -1.02
N LYS A 113 -1.80 20.07 -1.87
CA LYS A 113 -1.84 21.52 -1.59
C LYS A 113 -3.27 22.04 -1.45
N CYS A 114 -4.21 21.49 -2.21
CA CYS A 114 -5.62 21.83 -2.10
C CYS A 114 -6.29 21.20 -0.86
N ALA A 115 -5.96 19.94 -0.55
CA ALA A 115 -6.60 19.17 0.51
C ALA A 115 -6.06 19.53 1.90
N ALA A 116 -4.77 19.87 2.04
CA ALA A 116 -4.12 20.16 3.32
C ALA A 116 -4.90 21.14 4.22
N PRO A 117 -5.31 22.35 3.77
CA PRO A 117 -6.05 23.27 4.63
C PRO A 117 -7.44 22.75 5.03
N LYS A 118 -8.08 21.90 4.21
CA LYS A 118 -9.37 21.28 4.54
C LYS A 118 -9.17 20.17 5.58
N LEU A 119 -8.19 19.30 5.36
CA LEU A 119 -7.89 18.16 6.23
C LEU A 119 -7.55 18.61 7.66
N TRP A 120 -6.65 19.58 7.81
CA TRP A 120 -6.24 20.07 9.14
C TRP A 120 -7.35 20.82 9.89
N SER A 121 -8.47 21.15 9.24
CA SER A 121 -9.61 21.77 9.91
C SER A 121 -10.61 20.77 10.50
N VAL A 122 -10.56 19.52 10.08
CA VAL A 122 -11.49 18.45 10.54
C VAL A 122 -10.83 17.47 11.50
N LEU A 123 -9.51 17.30 11.40
CA LEU A 123 -8.73 16.48 12.33
C LEU A 123 -8.66 17.16 13.71
N LYS A 124 -8.89 16.39 14.78
CA LYS A 124 -8.83 16.83 16.18
C LYS A 124 -7.60 16.30 16.89
#